data_AF-F4NS83-F1
#
_entry.id   AF-F4NS83-F1
#
_cell.length_a   1.000
_cell.length_b   1.000
_cell.length_c   1.000
_cell.angle_alpha   90.00
_cell.angle_beta   90.00
_cell.angle_gamma   90.00
#
_symmetry.space_group_name_H-M   'P 1'
#
loop_
_entity.id
_entity.type
_entity.pdbx_description
1 polymer ?
#
loop_
_entity_poly.entity_id
_entity_poly.type
_entity_poly.pdbx_seq_one_letter_code
_entity_poly.pdbx_strand_id
1 'polypeptide(L)'
;MVSVPSAGPLVYAGSKYQSWYWSTVAVGLVGAVTAMAFSSIQADNEAAMPLEFKVEPISKLNVPTRITVCHDDQSKDFQLLGLGVRQVTLLYLAVYTAAIYVDDSLTQRISRSTRWTQEFAQDKLVQNTSDSKWFVSDLVNGHPGEISLRIDPVRNTNGPHLRNGFVRFLTERQRQETLKGTLDEKESAAFTKSLDDLRALFPSGAIMKGQVLVFTKLSDGRLHVSFNGREMGSVNSPLLSKWVMEGYLRSDPVISPSLIASVAAGVNHVVQSQ
;
A
#
# COMPACT_ATOMS: atom_id res chain seq x y z
N MET A 1 55.01 -18.66 31.66
CA MET A 1 55.40 -18.89 30.25
C MET A 1 54.71 -20.17 29.76
N VAL A 2 53.58 -20.06 29.08
CA VAL A 2 53.12 -20.97 28.00
C VAL A 2 52.16 -20.14 27.15
N SER A 3 52.30 -20.28 25.85
CA SER A 3 51.94 -19.32 24.81
C SER A 3 50.55 -19.57 24.22
N VAL A 4 49.90 -18.48 23.80
CA VAL A 4 48.73 -18.45 22.93
C VAL A 4 49.16 -18.69 21.47
N PRO A 5 48.40 -19.44 20.64
CA PRO A 5 48.51 -19.34 19.19
C PRO A 5 47.35 -18.55 18.56
N SER A 6 47.75 -17.82 17.52
CA SER A 6 47.05 -16.87 16.65
C SER A 6 45.98 -17.50 15.76
N ALA A 7 44.97 -16.68 15.42
CA ALA A 7 44.02 -16.90 14.33
C ALA A 7 44.69 -16.82 12.95
N GLY A 8 44.11 -17.52 11.97
CA GLY A 8 44.39 -17.44 10.54
C GLY A 8 43.11 -17.76 9.73
N PRO A 9 42.92 -17.18 8.52
CA PRO A 9 41.62 -17.07 7.88
C PRO A 9 41.26 -18.26 6.99
N LEU A 10 39.95 -18.56 6.87
CA LEU A 10 39.42 -19.47 5.85
C LEU A 10 38.98 -18.67 4.62
N VAL A 11 39.81 -18.74 3.58
CA VAL A 11 39.52 -18.37 2.20
C VAL A 11 38.88 -19.59 1.53
N TYR A 12 37.73 -19.43 0.86
CA TYR A 12 37.20 -20.43 -0.06
C TYR A 12 37.27 -19.89 -1.49
N ALA A 13 38.11 -20.55 -2.30
CA ALA A 13 38.16 -20.49 -3.77
C ALA A 13 36.80 -20.95 -4.35
N GLY A 14 36.26 -20.44 -5.45
CA GLY A 14 36.90 -20.15 -6.73
C GLY A 14 36.67 -21.35 -7.68
N SER A 15 35.71 -21.26 -8.61
CA SER A 15 35.76 -22.07 -9.83
C SER A 15 35.32 -21.23 -11.04
N LYS A 16 36.25 -21.09 -11.97
CA LYS A 16 36.10 -20.57 -13.33
C LYS A 16 36.12 -21.78 -14.27
N TYR A 17 35.30 -21.82 -15.31
CA TYR A 17 35.59 -22.64 -16.48
C TYR A 17 35.44 -21.84 -17.77
N GLN A 18 36.48 -21.99 -18.60
CA GLN A 18 36.84 -21.24 -19.79
C GLN A 18 36.13 -21.73 -21.05
N SER A 19 35.96 -20.80 -22.00
CA SER A 19 35.60 -21.05 -23.39
C SER A 19 36.75 -21.69 -24.18
N TRP A 20 36.43 -22.55 -25.16
CA TRP A 20 37.34 -22.83 -26.27
C TRP A 20 36.61 -22.86 -27.62
N TYR A 21 37.15 -22.08 -28.56
CA TYR A 21 36.86 -22.06 -29.99
C TYR A 21 37.67 -23.15 -30.71
N TRP A 22 37.08 -23.85 -31.68
CA TRP A 22 37.79 -24.41 -32.83
C TRP A 22 36.93 -24.30 -34.10
N SER A 23 37.61 -24.04 -35.21
CA SER A 23 37.08 -23.73 -36.53
C SER A 23 36.70 -24.97 -37.37
N THR A 24 35.82 -24.68 -38.33
CA THR A 24 35.26 -25.41 -39.49
C THR A 24 36.12 -26.45 -40.23
N VAL A 25 35.48 -27.54 -40.72
CA VAL A 25 35.43 -27.95 -42.16
C VAL A 25 34.10 -28.67 -42.43
N ALA A 26 33.49 -28.38 -43.59
CA ALA A 26 32.20 -28.86 -44.10
C ALA A 26 32.32 -30.10 -45.01
N VAL A 27 31.30 -30.96 -45.02
CA VAL A 27 30.86 -31.74 -46.21
C VAL A 27 29.35 -32.00 -46.07
N GLY A 28 28.59 -31.70 -47.13
CA GLY A 28 27.13 -31.73 -47.13
C GLY A 28 26.49 -33.10 -47.37
N LEU A 29 25.19 -33.17 -47.09
CA LEU A 29 24.25 -34.12 -47.68
C LEU A 29 22.84 -33.52 -47.69
N VAL A 30 22.19 -33.68 -48.84
CA VAL A 30 20.88 -33.18 -49.26
C VAL A 30 19.77 -34.03 -48.63
N GLY A 31 18.62 -33.42 -48.26
CA GLY A 31 17.36 -34.16 -48.13
C GLY A 31 16.29 -33.58 -47.20
N ALA A 32 15.32 -32.88 -47.79
CA ALA A 32 13.95 -32.61 -47.33
C ALA A 32 13.72 -32.10 -45.88
N VAL A 33 13.60 -30.78 -45.71
CA VAL A 33 12.95 -30.18 -44.53
C VAL A 33 11.45 -30.14 -44.80
N THR A 34 10.69 -30.99 -44.12
CA THR A 34 9.23 -30.90 -44.04
C THR A 34 8.89 -29.60 -43.31
N ALA A 35 8.27 -28.64 -43.99
CA ALA A 35 7.75 -27.44 -43.35
C ALA A 35 6.56 -27.83 -42.45
N MET A 36 6.83 -28.10 -41.17
CA MET A 36 5.78 -28.10 -40.17
C MET A 36 5.37 -26.64 -39.95
N ALA A 37 4.16 -26.29 -40.41
CA ALA A 37 3.54 -25.03 -40.08
C ALA A 37 3.31 -24.99 -38.56
N PHE A 38 4.22 -24.34 -37.83
CA PHE A 38 3.94 -23.88 -36.48
C PHE A 38 2.93 -22.75 -36.61
N SER A 39 1.67 -23.05 -36.35
CA SER A 39 0.67 -22.05 -36.04
C SER A 39 1.16 -21.31 -34.81
N SER A 40 1.71 -20.10 -34.99
CA SER A 40 1.98 -19.20 -33.89
C SER A 40 0.66 -18.92 -33.20
N ILE A 41 0.47 -19.47 -32.01
CA ILE A 41 -0.54 -19.01 -31.07
C ILE A 41 -0.19 -17.53 -30.81
N GLN A 42 -0.89 -16.64 -31.48
CA GLN A 42 -0.92 -15.23 -31.11
C GLN A 42 -1.59 -15.20 -29.74
N ALA A 43 -0.77 -15.13 -28.69
CA ALA A 43 -1.23 -14.63 -27.41
C ALA A 43 -1.77 -13.23 -27.68
N ASP A 44 -3.08 -13.05 -27.53
CA ASP A 44 -3.70 -11.75 -27.53
C ASP A 44 -2.97 -10.91 -26.48
N ASN A 45 -2.14 -9.99 -26.98
CA ASN A 45 -1.48 -8.99 -26.17
C ASN A 45 -2.58 -8.01 -25.78
N GLU A 46 -3.31 -8.31 -24.71
CA GLU A 46 -4.15 -7.36 -24.01
C GLU A 46 -3.25 -6.16 -23.73
N ALA A 47 -3.41 -5.10 -24.52
CA ALA A 47 -2.54 -3.94 -24.46
C ALA A 47 -2.72 -3.32 -23.08
N ALA A 48 -1.80 -3.65 -22.16
CA ALA A 48 -1.77 -3.07 -20.82
C ALA A 48 -1.81 -1.55 -20.99
N MET A 49 -2.91 -0.94 -20.55
CA MET A 49 -3.06 0.51 -20.61
C MET A 49 -1.81 1.16 -20.00
N PRO A 50 -1.24 2.19 -20.63
CA PRO A 50 -0.02 2.81 -20.11
C PRO A 50 -0.26 3.26 -18.67
N LEU A 51 0.64 2.83 -17.77
CA LEU A 51 0.56 3.19 -16.36
C LEU A 51 0.69 4.70 -16.24
N GLU A 52 -0.39 5.37 -15.87
CA GLU A 52 -0.40 6.81 -15.63
C GLU A 52 0.05 7.09 -14.19
N PHE A 53 0.76 8.22 -14.01
CA PHE A 53 1.29 8.62 -12.71
C PHE A 53 0.92 10.07 -12.38
N LYS A 54 0.66 10.31 -11.11
CA LYS A 54 0.57 11.64 -10.50
C LYS A 54 1.82 11.90 -9.66
N VAL A 55 2.46 13.05 -9.84
CA VAL A 55 3.67 13.43 -9.09
C VAL A 55 3.27 14.04 -7.75
N GLU A 56 3.81 13.54 -6.64
CA GLU A 56 3.60 14.19 -5.34
C GLU A 56 4.45 15.48 -5.25
N PRO A 57 3.84 16.65 -4.97
CA PRO A 57 4.53 17.94 -5.06
C PRO A 57 5.79 18.10 -4.19
N ILE A 58 5.86 17.46 -3.02
CA ILE A 58 6.98 17.66 -2.07
C ILE A 58 8.06 16.59 -2.26
N SER A 59 7.69 15.31 -2.24
CA SER A 59 8.61 14.19 -2.37
C SER A 59 9.10 13.94 -3.79
N LYS A 60 8.38 14.45 -4.79
CA LYS A 60 8.60 14.23 -6.23
C LYS A 60 8.48 12.77 -6.65
N LEU A 61 7.83 11.93 -5.84
CA LEU A 61 7.56 10.54 -6.20
C LEU A 61 6.43 10.45 -7.23
N ASN A 62 6.61 9.55 -8.19
CA ASN A 62 5.58 9.17 -9.14
C ASN A 62 4.64 8.17 -8.48
N VAL A 63 3.40 8.56 -8.24
CA VAL A 63 2.36 7.72 -7.65
C VAL A 63 1.45 7.25 -8.77
N PRO A 64 1.29 5.94 -9.00
CA PRO A 64 0.45 5.46 -10.08
C PRO A 64 -1.01 5.85 -9.84
N THR A 65 -1.76 6.17 -10.90
CA THR A 65 -3.18 6.52 -10.79
C THR A 65 -4.07 5.28 -10.63
N ARG A 66 -3.54 4.09 -10.95
CA ARG A 66 -4.19 2.80 -10.73
C ARG A 66 -3.22 1.81 -10.10
N ILE A 67 -3.72 0.95 -9.22
CA ILE A 67 -2.99 -0.18 -8.68
C ILE A 67 -3.86 -1.43 -8.71
N THR A 68 -3.23 -2.59 -8.82
CA THR A 68 -3.87 -3.88 -8.59
C THR A 68 -3.34 -4.45 -7.28
N VAL A 69 -4.24 -4.88 -6.41
CA VAL A 69 -3.89 -5.59 -5.17
C VAL A 69 -4.34 -7.03 -5.31
N CYS A 70 -3.44 -7.96 -5.00
CA CYS A 70 -3.73 -9.39 -4.99
C CYS A 70 -3.87 -9.88 -3.55
N HIS A 71 -4.95 -10.58 -3.25
CA HIS A 71 -5.17 -11.25 -1.96
C HIS A 71 -6.04 -12.49 -2.18
N ASP A 72 -5.79 -13.58 -1.43
CA ASP A 72 -6.59 -14.82 -1.50
C ASP A 72 -6.84 -15.32 -2.95
N ASP A 73 -5.81 -15.27 -3.81
CA ASP A 73 -5.87 -15.61 -5.24
C ASP A 73 -6.82 -14.74 -6.10
N GLN A 74 -7.31 -13.63 -5.55
CA GLN A 74 -8.10 -12.61 -6.25
C GLN A 74 -7.23 -11.39 -6.54
N SER A 75 -7.42 -10.80 -7.71
CA SER A 75 -6.81 -9.51 -8.08
C SER A 75 -7.91 -8.48 -8.22
N LYS A 76 -7.69 -7.31 -7.63
CA LYS A 76 -8.65 -6.21 -7.68
C LYS A 76 -7.98 -4.89 -7.99
N ASP A 77 -8.60 -4.15 -8.90
CA ASP A 77 -8.11 -2.85 -9.34
C ASP A 77 -8.68 -1.72 -8.49
N PHE A 78 -7.82 -0.74 -8.22
CA PHE A 78 -8.14 0.45 -7.46
C PHE A 78 -7.70 1.70 -8.21
N GLN A 79 -8.49 2.75 -8.09
CA GLN A 79 -8.22 4.06 -8.67
C GLN A 79 -7.79 5.05 -7.59
N LEU A 80 -6.81 5.90 -7.91
CA LEU A 80 -6.29 6.90 -6.99
C LEU A 80 -7.37 7.95 -6.67
N LEU A 81 -7.77 8.00 -5.40
CA LEU A 81 -8.67 9.03 -4.88
C LEU A 81 -7.90 10.29 -4.45
N GLY A 82 -6.71 10.12 -3.88
CA GLY A 82 -5.89 11.26 -3.47
C GLY A 82 -4.52 10.84 -2.94
N LEU A 83 -3.58 11.79 -2.94
CA LEU A 83 -2.23 11.57 -2.42
C LEU A 83 -1.74 12.78 -1.62
N GLY A 84 -0.75 12.55 -0.77
CA GLY A 84 -0.09 13.59 0.00
C GLY A 84 1.19 13.08 0.65
N VAL A 85 1.87 13.96 1.37
CA VAL A 85 3.11 13.63 2.06
C VAL A 85 2.91 13.69 3.57
N ARG A 86 3.51 12.76 4.29
CA ARG A 86 3.69 12.90 5.74
C ARG A 86 5.04 13.55 6.01
N GLN A 87 5.01 14.63 6.79
CA GLN A 87 6.20 15.32 7.26
C GLN A 87 6.30 15.25 8.79
N VAL A 88 7.52 15.34 9.32
CA VAL A 88 7.73 15.56 10.76
C VAL A 88 7.77 17.06 11.08
N THR A 89 7.13 17.46 12.18
CA THR A 89 6.77 18.85 12.49
C THR A 89 7.95 19.79 12.73
N LEU A 90 9.09 19.31 13.25
CA LEU A 90 10.21 20.19 13.63
C LEU A 90 11.03 20.69 12.43
N LEU A 91 11.10 19.91 11.35
CA LEU A 91 11.97 20.18 10.18
C LEU A 91 11.23 20.11 8.84
N TYR A 92 9.90 19.91 8.85
CA TYR A 92 9.08 19.62 7.66
C TYR A 92 9.68 18.52 6.77
N LEU A 93 10.39 17.57 7.39
CA LEU A 93 11.09 16.53 6.66
C LEU A 93 10.12 15.45 6.22
N ALA A 94 10.02 15.23 4.92
CA ALA A 94 9.19 14.19 4.33
C ALA A 94 9.64 12.80 4.81
N VAL A 95 8.69 11.99 5.26
CA VAL A 95 8.93 10.62 5.74
C VAL A 95 8.49 9.61 4.69
N TYR A 96 7.29 9.81 4.14
CA TYR A 96 6.73 9.01 3.07
C TYR A 96 5.64 9.78 2.33
N THR A 97 5.37 9.38 1.09
CA THR A 97 4.15 9.73 0.36
C THR A 97 3.07 8.71 0.72
N ALA A 98 1.87 9.19 1.04
CA ALA A 98 0.69 8.37 1.24
C ALA A 98 -0.28 8.60 0.08
N ALA A 99 -0.96 7.54 -0.35
CA ALA A 99 -2.00 7.63 -1.36
C ALA A 99 -3.17 6.72 -0.99
N ILE A 100 -4.39 7.23 -1.19
CA ILE A 100 -5.63 6.52 -0.96
C ILE A 100 -6.20 6.14 -2.32
N TYR A 101 -6.55 4.86 -2.45
CA TYR A 101 -7.22 4.32 -3.62
C TYR A 101 -8.53 3.68 -3.22
N VAL A 102 -9.49 3.67 -4.13
CA VAL A 102 -10.80 3.04 -3.95
C VAL A 102 -11.12 2.14 -5.12
N ASP A 103 -11.86 1.08 -4.88
CA ASP A 103 -12.37 0.24 -5.96
C ASP A 103 -13.55 0.90 -6.68
N ASP A 104 -13.90 0.36 -7.85
CA ASP A 104 -15.03 0.86 -8.64
C ASP A 104 -16.37 0.72 -7.90
N SER A 105 -16.51 -0.32 -7.06
CA SER A 105 -17.73 -0.56 -6.28
C SER A 105 -18.00 0.58 -5.30
N LEU A 106 -16.99 1.00 -4.52
CA LEU A 106 -17.11 2.11 -3.58
C LEU A 106 -17.40 3.43 -4.32
N THR A 107 -16.69 3.67 -5.41
CA THR A 107 -16.86 4.87 -6.25
C THR A 107 -18.28 5.00 -6.79
N GLN A 108 -18.84 3.90 -7.34
CA GLN A 108 -20.22 3.86 -7.82
C GLN A 108 -21.24 4.10 -6.70
N ARG A 109 -20.99 3.60 -5.48
CA ARG A 109 -21.89 3.80 -4.34
C ARG A 109 -21.89 5.24 -3.86
N ILE A 110 -20.71 5.83 -3.71
CA ILE A 110 -20.56 7.24 -3.29
C ILE A 110 -21.21 8.17 -4.30
N SER A 111 -20.95 7.96 -5.60
CA SER A 111 -21.51 8.81 -6.67
C SER A 111 -23.04 8.73 -6.78
N ARG A 112 -23.69 7.71 -6.21
CA ARG A 112 -25.16 7.56 -6.17
C ARG A 112 -25.77 7.91 -4.81
N SER A 113 -24.96 8.24 -3.81
CA SER A 113 -25.46 8.55 -2.47
C SER A 113 -25.96 9.98 -2.41
N THR A 114 -27.20 10.16 -1.94
CA THR A 114 -27.85 11.48 -1.83
C THR A 114 -27.02 12.45 -1.00
N ARG A 115 -26.50 12.00 0.15
CA ARG A 115 -25.72 12.89 1.03
C ARG A 115 -24.38 13.27 0.42
N TRP A 116 -23.71 12.34 -0.26
CA TRP A 116 -22.48 12.65 -0.99
C TRP A 116 -22.70 13.58 -2.18
N THR A 117 -23.80 13.45 -2.91
CA THR A 117 -24.06 14.25 -4.11
C THR A 117 -24.65 15.63 -3.80
N GLN A 118 -25.45 15.75 -2.74
CA GLN A 118 -26.17 16.99 -2.42
C GLN A 118 -25.52 17.82 -1.31
N GLU A 119 -24.84 17.17 -0.35
CA GLU A 119 -24.33 17.86 0.85
C GLU A 119 -22.81 17.91 0.93
N PHE A 120 -22.09 17.13 0.12
CA PHE A 120 -20.63 17.11 0.17
C PHE A 120 -20.06 18.42 -0.40
N ALA A 121 -19.07 18.96 0.32
CA ALA A 121 -18.18 19.98 -0.16
C ALA A 121 -16.76 19.64 0.34
N GLN A 122 -15.74 20.00 -0.44
CA GLN A 122 -14.36 19.58 -0.15
C GLN A 122 -13.89 20.02 1.25
N ASP A 123 -14.29 21.21 1.68
CA ASP A 123 -13.96 21.78 2.98
C ASP A 123 -14.54 20.98 4.15
N LYS A 124 -15.68 20.32 3.97
CA LYS A 124 -16.30 19.46 4.98
C LYS A 124 -15.46 18.25 5.36
N LEU A 125 -14.58 17.77 4.48
CA LEU A 125 -13.65 16.68 4.83
C LEU A 125 -12.41 17.20 5.57
N VAL A 126 -11.97 18.41 5.23
CA VAL A 126 -10.72 19.01 5.73
C VAL A 126 -10.89 19.68 7.09
N GLN A 127 -12.07 20.25 7.39
CA GLN A 127 -12.33 20.93 8.66
C GLN A 127 -12.64 19.93 9.78
N ASN A 128 -12.22 20.23 11.02
CA ASN A 128 -12.53 19.40 12.19
C ASN A 128 -13.98 19.59 12.67
N THR A 129 -14.92 19.06 11.91
CA THR A 129 -16.37 19.15 12.16
C THR A 129 -16.99 17.77 12.35
N SER A 130 -18.24 17.73 12.82
CA SER A 130 -19.05 16.49 12.82
C SER A 130 -19.25 15.95 11.40
N ASP A 131 -19.36 16.83 10.41
CA ASP A 131 -19.49 16.45 9.00
C ASP A 131 -18.24 15.71 8.52
N SER A 132 -17.03 16.19 8.82
CA SER A 132 -15.79 15.48 8.47
C SER A 132 -15.78 14.06 9.03
N LYS A 133 -16.10 13.92 10.33
CA LYS A 133 -16.16 12.60 10.98
C LYS A 133 -17.19 11.69 10.32
N TRP A 134 -18.34 12.23 9.95
CA TRP A 134 -19.38 11.47 9.26
C TRP A 134 -18.93 11.03 7.87
N PHE A 135 -18.47 11.95 7.01
CA PHE A 135 -18.03 11.64 5.65
C PHE A 135 -16.85 10.67 5.64
N VAL A 136 -15.88 10.82 6.55
CA VAL A 136 -14.76 9.87 6.69
C VAL A 136 -15.26 8.49 7.11
N SER A 137 -16.15 8.40 8.11
CA SER A 137 -16.70 7.11 8.54
C SER A 137 -17.52 6.45 7.43
N ASP A 138 -18.29 7.23 6.68
CA ASP A 138 -19.13 6.74 5.59
C ASP A 138 -18.30 6.30 4.38
N LEU A 139 -17.23 7.03 4.04
CA LEU A 139 -16.26 6.63 3.01
C LEU A 139 -15.58 5.29 3.35
N VAL A 140 -15.24 5.08 4.63
CA VAL A 140 -14.50 3.88 5.05
C VAL A 140 -15.40 2.66 5.30
N ASN A 141 -16.65 2.86 5.75
CA ASN A 141 -17.55 1.77 6.18
C ASN A 141 -19.04 1.94 5.83
N GLY A 142 -19.46 3.06 5.26
CA GLY A 142 -20.87 3.30 4.91
C GLY A 142 -21.35 2.51 3.69
N HIS A 143 -20.41 2.05 2.85
CA HIS A 143 -20.72 1.38 1.59
C HIS A 143 -19.89 0.12 1.38
N PRO A 144 -20.45 -0.91 0.72
CA PRO A 144 -19.67 -2.05 0.23
C PRO A 144 -18.62 -1.57 -0.78
N GLY A 145 -17.40 -2.06 -0.63
CA GLY A 145 -16.26 -1.69 -1.44
C GLY A 145 -14.98 -1.73 -0.63
N GLU A 146 -13.88 -1.48 -1.30
CA GLU A 146 -12.55 -1.59 -0.72
C GLU A 146 -11.78 -0.30 -0.85
N ILE A 147 -10.97 -0.03 0.15
CA ILE A 147 -10.13 1.15 0.23
C ILE A 147 -8.70 0.71 0.54
N SER A 148 -7.75 1.27 -0.21
CA SER A 148 -6.34 0.94 -0.08
C SER A 148 -5.50 2.16 0.25
N LEU A 149 -4.62 2.00 1.23
CA LEU A 149 -3.62 2.96 1.64
C LEU A 149 -2.25 2.48 1.17
N ARG A 150 -1.65 3.22 0.24
CA ARG A 150 -0.28 3.03 -0.23
C ARG A 150 0.67 3.96 0.52
N ILE A 151 1.77 3.44 1.02
CA ILE A 151 2.85 4.16 1.70
C ILE A 151 4.15 3.96 0.93
N ASP A 152 4.72 5.05 0.42
CA ASP A 152 5.99 5.06 -0.31
C ASP A 152 7.08 5.81 0.48
N PRO A 153 8.06 5.10 1.07
CA PRO A 153 9.16 5.72 1.79
C PRO A 153 9.99 6.64 0.89
N VAL A 154 10.18 7.90 1.29
CA VAL A 154 10.98 8.86 0.50
C VAL A 154 12.48 8.76 0.77
N ARG A 155 12.87 7.93 1.73
CA ARG A 155 14.24 7.68 2.19
C ARG A 155 14.35 6.30 2.81
N ASN A 156 15.57 5.79 2.89
CA ASN A 156 15.83 4.53 3.55
C ASN A 156 15.45 4.61 5.03
N THR A 157 14.81 3.56 5.51
CA THR A 157 14.42 3.37 6.90
C THR A 157 14.57 1.89 7.25
N ASN A 158 14.06 1.46 8.40
CA ASN A 158 13.96 0.06 8.74
C ASN A 158 12.54 -0.29 9.17
N GLY A 159 12.24 -1.58 9.05
CA GLY A 159 10.97 -2.18 9.43
C GLY A 159 10.47 -1.77 10.81
N PRO A 160 11.25 -1.99 11.88
CA PRO A 160 10.87 -1.59 13.23
C PRO A 160 10.51 -0.11 13.37
N HIS A 161 11.27 0.79 12.74
CA HIS A 161 11.00 2.23 12.79
C HIS A 161 9.71 2.60 12.07
N LEU A 162 9.52 2.09 10.85
CA LEU A 162 8.29 2.31 10.08
C LEU A 162 7.07 1.76 10.81
N ARG A 163 7.14 0.50 11.27
CA ARG A 163 6.09 -0.19 12.02
C ARG A 163 5.68 0.62 13.24
N ASN A 164 6.64 0.99 14.09
CA ASN A 164 6.35 1.71 15.32
C ASN A 164 5.72 3.09 15.04
N GLY A 165 6.21 3.81 14.02
CA GLY A 165 5.63 5.08 13.58
C GLY A 165 4.22 4.96 13.00
N PHE A 166 3.94 3.84 12.33
CA PHE A 166 2.63 3.52 11.75
C PHE A 166 1.61 3.16 12.82
N VAL A 167 1.92 2.21 13.71
CA VAL A 167 0.93 1.68 14.69
C VAL A 167 0.69 2.60 15.88
N ARG A 168 1.56 3.60 16.11
CA ARG A 168 1.49 4.49 17.30
C ARG A 168 0.13 5.17 17.46
N PHE A 169 -0.46 5.68 16.37
CA PHE A 169 -1.75 6.39 16.47
C PHE A 169 -2.90 5.44 16.80
N LEU A 170 -2.80 4.16 16.43
CA LEU A 170 -3.80 3.14 16.76
C LEU A 170 -3.76 2.78 18.24
N THR A 171 -2.56 2.61 18.80
CA THR A 171 -2.38 2.39 20.24
C THR A 171 -2.89 3.58 21.05
N GLU A 172 -2.62 4.81 20.60
CA GLU A 172 -3.17 6.00 21.27
C GLU A 172 -4.70 6.07 21.13
N ARG A 173 -5.25 5.77 19.96
CA ARG A 173 -6.71 5.73 19.75
C ARG A 173 -7.37 4.68 20.66
N GLN A 174 -6.82 3.48 20.73
CA GLN A 174 -7.30 2.43 21.62
C GLN A 174 -7.38 2.91 23.07
N ARG A 175 -6.29 3.51 23.58
CA ARG A 175 -6.24 4.06 24.93
C ARG A 175 -7.34 5.10 25.17
N GLN A 176 -7.55 6.00 24.20
CA GLN A 176 -8.55 7.07 24.30
C GLN A 176 -9.98 6.52 24.29
N GLU A 177 -10.29 5.55 23.43
CA GLU A 177 -11.63 4.95 23.37
C GLU A 177 -11.94 4.08 24.60
N THR A 178 -10.94 3.37 25.15
CA THR A 178 -11.10 2.68 26.44
C THR A 178 -11.37 3.68 27.57
N LEU A 179 -10.67 4.82 27.63
CA LEU A 179 -10.94 5.84 28.65
C LEU A 179 -12.33 6.49 28.53
N LYS A 180 -12.87 6.59 27.31
CA LYS A 180 -14.22 7.10 27.07
C LYS A 180 -15.32 6.07 27.35
N GLY A 181 -14.96 4.80 27.55
CA GLY A 181 -15.90 3.70 27.68
C GLY A 181 -16.58 3.30 26.35
N THR A 182 -16.05 3.75 25.21
CA THR A 182 -16.53 3.36 23.86
C THR A 182 -15.87 2.08 23.36
N LEU A 183 -14.85 1.60 24.06
CA LEU A 183 -14.21 0.31 23.83
C LEU A 183 -14.09 -0.41 25.19
N ASP A 184 -14.81 -1.52 25.36
CA ASP A 184 -14.76 -2.27 26.62
C ASP A 184 -13.42 -3.03 26.80
N GLU A 185 -13.21 -3.64 27.97
CA GLU A 185 -11.95 -4.34 28.28
C GLU A 185 -11.68 -5.53 27.34
N LYS A 186 -12.74 -6.28 26.97
CA LYS A 186 -12.64 -7.44 26.09
C LYS A 186 -12.34 -7.00 24.65
N GLU A 187 -13.01 -5.97 24.17
CA GLU A 187 -12.77 -5.37 22.85
C GLU A 187 -11.37 -4.77 22.79
N SER A 188 -10.92 -4.10 23.85
CA SER A 188 -9.56 -3.57 23.95
C SER A 188 -8.51 -4.68 23.93
N ALA A 189 -8.71 -5.78 24.66
CA ALA A 189 -7.82 -6.94 24.61
C ALA A 189 -7.77 -7.57 23.20
N ALA A 190 -8.92 -7.72 22.54
CA ALA A 190 -9.00 -8.22 21.16
C ALA A 190 -8.31 -7.28 20.16
N PHE A 191 -8.43 -5.97 20.36
CA PHE A 191 -7.74 -4.97 19.54
C PHE A 191 -6.23 -5.02 19.74
N THR A 192 -5.73 -5.20 20.98
CA THR A 192 -4.31 -5.41 21.25
C THR A 192 -3.76 -6.59 20.48
N LYS A 193 -4.47 -7.73 20.49
CA LYS A 193 -4.08 -8.90 19.69
C LYS A 193 -4.02 -8.58 18.20
N SER A 194 -5.04 -7.88 17.68
CA SER A 194 -5.07 -7.45 16.27
C SER A 194 -3.89 -6.53 15.92
N LEU A 195 -3.47 -5.65 16.84
CA LEU A 195 -2.29 -4.81 16.66
C LEU A 195 -0.99 -5.62 16.61
N ASP A 196 -0.88 -6.67 17.42
CA ASP A 196 0.30 -7.54 17.41
C ASP A 196 0.37 -8.37 16.13
N ASP A 197 -0.77 -8.88 15.65
CA ASP A 197 -0.87 -9.54 14.34
C ASP A 197 -0.43 -8.58 13.23
N LEU A 198 -0.92 -7.32 13.23
CA LEU A 198 -0.50 -6.30 12.27
C LEU A 198 1.00 -6.02 12.35
N ARG A 199 1.57 -5.90 13.56
CA ARG A 199 3.01 -5.67 13.76
C ARG A 199 3.87 -6.78 13.17
N ALA A 200 3.40 -8.02 13.21
CA ALA A 200 4.10 -9.17 12.66
C ALA A 200 4.15 -9.18 11.12
N LEU A 201 3.21 -8.50 10.46
CA LEU A 201 3.17 -8.40 8.98
C LEU A 201 4.18 -7.37 8.43
N PHE A 202 4.75 -6.50 9.26
CA PHE A 202 5.76 -5.55 8.79
C PHE A 202 7.09 -6.25 8.50
N PRO A 203 7.81 -5.85 7.43
CA PRO A 203 9.18 -6.33 7.20
C PRO A 203 10.06 -6.06 8.42
N SER A 204 10.99 -6.96 8.74
CA SER A 204 11.93 -6.79 9.87
C SER A 204 13.23 -6.09 9.50
N GLY A 205 13.58 -6.10 8.20
CA GLY A 205 14.86 -5.59 7.68
C GLY A 205 14.86 -4.11 7.28
N ALA A 206 15.87 -3.74 6.49
CA ALA A 206 15.93 -2.43 5.87
C ALA A 206 14.77 -2.25 4.87
N ILE A 207 14.23 -1.02 4.83
CA ILE A 207 13.22 -0.61 3.85
C ILE A 207 13.83 0.55 3.07
N MET A 208 14.14 0.30 1.80
CA MET A 208 14.77 1.26 0.90
C MET A 208 13.72 2.20 0.30
N LYS A 209 14.16 3.38 -0.15
CA LYS A 209 13.32 4.28 -0.95
C LYS A 209 12.69 3.51 -2.12
N GLY A 210 11.39 3.69 -2.34
CA GLY A 210 10.63 3.02 -3.40
C GLY A 210 10.11 1.62 -3.05
N GLN A 211 10.44 1.07 -1.88
CA GLN A 211 9.81 -0.17 -1.41
C GLN A 211 8.47 0.15 -0.73
N VAL A 212 7.39 -0.11 -1.45
CA VAL A 212 6.04 0.33 -1.10
C VAL A 212 5.36 -0.64 -0.13
N LEU A 213 4.67 -0.11 0.88
CA LEU A 213 3.69 -0.87 1.66
C LEU A 213 2.29 -0.51 1.20
N VAL A 214 1.41 -1.50 1.10
CA VAL A 214 -0.01 -1.30 0.80
C VAL A 214 -0.84 -1.97 1.87
N PHE A 215 -1.78 -1.23 2.43
CA PHE A 215 -2.76 -1.71 3.40
C PHE A 215 -4.13 -1.60 2.75
N THR A 216 -4.86 -2.70 2.59
CA THR A 216 -6.18 -2.70 1.98
C THR A 216 -7.21 -3.18 2.98
N LYS A 217 -8.23 -2.36 3.22
CA LYS A 217 -9.42 -2.78 3.95
C LYS A 217 -10.32 -3.50 2.95
N LEU A 218 -10.40 -4.82 3.11
CA LEU A 218 -11.20 -5.71 2.28
C LEU A 218 -12.70 -5.54 2.60
N SER A 219 -13.55 -6.00 1.69
CA SER A 219 -15.01 -5.90 1.85
C SER A 219 -15.54 -6.76 3.00
N ASP A 220 -14.80 -7.80 3.39
CA ASP A 220 -15.10 -8.67 4.55
C ASP A 220 -14.64 -8.08 5.90
N GLY A 221 -14.02 -6.90 5.88
CA GLY A 221 -13.53 -6.20 7.07
C GLY A 221 -12.09 -6.55 7.48
N ARG A 222 -11.41 -7.49 6.82
CA ARG A 222 -9.99 -7.74 7.06
C ARG A 222 -9.12 -6.58 6.61
N LEU A 223 -7.94 -6.46 7.22
CA LEU A 223 -6.87 -5.58 6.76
C LEU A 223 -5.79 -6.44 6.08
N HIS A 224 -5.76 -6.45 4.76
CA HIS A 224 -4.71 -7.09 3.97
C HIS A 224 -3.48 -6.19 3.87
N VAL A 225 -2.28 -6.77 3.90
CA VAL A 225 -1.01 -6.07 3.82
C VAL A 225 -0.14 -6.69 2.73
N SER A 226 0.41 -5.85 1.85
CA SER A 226 1.45 -6.24 0.90
C SER A 226 2.66 -5.30 0.98
N PHE A 227 3.83 -5.85 0.68
CA PHE A 227 5.10 -5.13 0.65
C PHE A 227 5.81 -5.41 -0.67
N ASN A 228 6.02 -4.34 -1.44
CA ASN A 228 6.68 -4.38 -2.75
C ASN A 228 6.04 -5.43 -3.69
N GLY A 229 4.70 -5.48 -3.73
CA GLY A 229 3.92 -6.41 -4.54
C GLY A 229 3.80 -7.83 -3.95
N ARG A 230 4.48 -8.14 -2.85
CA ARG A 230 4.37 -9.43 -2.17
C ARG A 230 3.33 -9.36 -1.05
N GLU A 231 2.43 -10.33 -1.01
CA GLU A 231 1.51 -10.50 0.12
C GLU A 231 2.27 -10.79 1.41
N MET A 232 1.95 -10.03 2.47
CA MET A 232 2.47 -10.25 3.82
C MET A 232 1.44 -11.01 4.66
N GLY A 233 0.15 -10.84 4.38
CA GLY A 233 -0.96 -11.52 5.02
C GLY A 233 -2.10 -10.55 5.37
N SER A 234 -3.09 -11.05 6.10
CA SER A 234 -4.29 -10.28 6.48
C SER A 234 -4.59 -10.39 7.97
N VAL A 235 -5.04 -9.30 8.58
CA VAL A 235 -5.52 -9.26 9.98
C VAL A 235 -7.04 -9.28 10.00
N ASN A 236 -7.62 -10.24 10.72
CA ASN A 236 -9.07 -10.36 10.86
C ASN A 236 -9.64 -9.45 11.97
N SER A 237 -9.77 -8.16 11.65
CA SER A 237 -10.29 -7.17 12.59
C SER A 237 -10.93 -5.99 11.86
N PRO A 238 -12.29 -5.95 11.74
CA PRO A 238 -13.01 -4.83 11.15
C PRO A 238 -12.74 -3.49 11.83
N LEU A 239 -12.53 -3.50 13.15
CA LEU A 239 -12.21 -2.29 13.91
C LEU A 239 -10.82 -1.77 13.57
N LEU A 240 -9.82 -2.65 13.47
CA LEU A 240 -8.46 -2.27 13.09
C LEU A 240 -8.41 -1.73 11.65
N SER A 241 -9.02 -2.45 10.70
CA SER A 241 -9.03 -2.03 9.29
C SER A 241 -9.70 -0.67 9.12
N LYS A 242 -10.83 -0.45 9.81
CA LYS A 242 -11.50 0.86 9.93
C LYS A 242 -10.54 1.94 10.46
N TRP A 243 -9.93 1.71 11.62
CA TRP A 243 -9.13 2.73 12.28
C TRP A 243 -7.86 3.09 11.52
N VAL A 244 -7.27 2.14 10.77
CA VAL A 244 -6.15 2.43 9.86
C VAL A 244 -6.55 3.47 8.83
N MET A 245 -7.67 3.25 8.13
CA MET A 245 -8.13 4.15 7.06
C MET A 245 -8.56 5.50 7.62
N GLU A 246 -9.40 5.51 8.65
CA GLU A 246 -9.84 6.75 9.31
C GLU A 246 -8.67 7.56 9.87
N GLY A 247 -7.61 6.90 10.36
CA GLY A 247 -6.43 7.57 10.88
C GLY A 247 -5.74 8.47 9.85
N TYR A 248 -5.73 8.06 8.58
CA TYR A 248 -5.15 8.83 7.48
C TYR A 248 -6.11 9.83 6.84
N LEU A 249 -7.41 9.66 7.06
CA LEU A 249 -8.46 10.49 6.46
C LEU A 249 -9.05 11.53 7.43
N ARG A 250 -8.82 11.40 8.74
CA ARG A 250 -9.34 12.33 9.74
C ARG A 250 -8.63 13.69 9.72
N SER A 251 -9.40 14.75 9.93
CA SER A 251 -8.89 16.11 10.08
C SER A 251 -8.22 16.39 11.43
N ASP A 252 -8.39 15.53 12.45
CA ASP A 252 -7.82 15.75 13.78
C ASP A 252 -7.56 14.46 14.61
N PRO A 253 -6.35 14.26 15.15
CA PRO A 253 -5.12 14.92 14.71
C PRO A 253 -4.75 14.43 13.30
N VAL A 254 -4.44 15.39 12.44
CA VAL A 254 -4.14 15.16 11.02
C VAL A 254 -2.75 14.55 10.82
N ILE A 255 -2.67 13.45 10.06
CA ILE A 255 -1.40 12.81 9.68
C ILE A 255 -0.76 13.50 8.48
N SER A 256 -1.57 13.86 7.48
CA SER A 256 -1.13 14.54 6.26
C SER A 256 -2.23 15.48 5.77
N PRO A 257 -2.10 16.81 5.97
CA PRO A 257 -3.09 17.77 5.49
C PRO A 257 -3.27 17.73 3.97
N SER A 258 -2.17 17.55 3.22
CA SER A 258 -2.21 17.46 1.77
C SER A 258 -2.93 16.21 1.27
N LEU A 259 -2.82 15.08 1.99
CA LEU A 259 -3.56 13.87 1.65
C LEU A 259 -5.07 14.10 1.73
N ILE A 260 -5.56 14.65 2.84
CA ILE A 260 -7.00 14.85 3.05
C ILE A 260 -7.56 15.85 2.05
N ALA A 261 -6.84 16.95 1.78
CA ALA A 261 -7.23 17.91 0.76
C ALA A 261 -7.29 17.26 -0.64
N SER A 262 -6.30 16.44 -0.99
CA SER A 262 -6.31 15.73 -2.27
C SER A 262 -7.43 14.69 -2.36
N VAL A 263 -7.74 13.97 -1.27
CA VAL A 263 -8.85 13.02 -1.22
C VAL A 263 -10.18 13.75 -1.35
N ALA A 264 -10.35 14.89 -0.67
CA ALA A 264 -11.56 15.71 -0.79
C ALA A 264 -11.80 16.16 -2.24
N ALA A 265 -10.75 16.59 -2.93
CA ALA A 265 -10.83 16.94 -4.35
C ALA A 265 -11.16 15.74 -5.25
N GLY A 266 -10.59 14.56 -4.98
CA GLY A 266 -10.90 13.33 -5.72
C GLY A 266 -12.34 12.87 -5.52
N VAL A 267 -12.83 12.87 -4.28
CA VAL A 267 -14.23 12.58 -3.98
C VAL A 267 -15.15 13.58 -4.69
N ASN A 268 -14.79 14.87 -4.69
CA ASN A 268 -15.55 15.89 -5.40
C ASN A 268 -15.66 15.59 -6.89
N HIS A 269 -14.59 15.11 -7.53
CA HIS A 269 -14.65 14.66 -8.91
C HIS A 269 -15.57 13.45 -9.10
N VAL A 270 -15.49 12.45 -8.21
CA VAL A 270 -16.37 11.27 -8.25
C VAL A 270 -17.85 11.64 -8.16
N VAL A 271 -18.22 12.57 -7.28
CA VAL A 271 -19.63 12.96 -7.09
C VAL A 271 -20.15 13.92 -8.17
N GLN A 272 -19.27 14.67 -8.85
CA GLN A 272 -19.64 15.61 -9.91
C GLN A 272 -19.59 15.03 -11.33
N SER A 273 -18.97 13.87 -11.54
CA SER A 273 -18.80 13.26 -12.87
C SER A 273 -20.03 12.47 -13.36
N GLN A 274 -21.23 12.77 -12.82
CA GLN A 274 -22.51 12.19 -13.26
C GLN A 274 -23.36 13.23 -13.98
#